data_AF-A0A7W4EH64-F1
#
_entry.id   AF-A0A7W4EH64-F1
#
_cell.length_a   1.000
_cell.length_b   1.000
_cell.length_c   1.000
_cell.angle_alpha   90.00
_cell.angle_beta   90.00
_cell.angle_gamma   90.00
#
_symmetry.space_group_name_H-M   'P 1'
#
loop_
_entity.id
_entity.type
_entity.pdbx_description
1 polymer ?
#
loop_
_entity_poly.entity_id
_entity_poly.type
_entity_poly.pdbx_seq_one_letter_code
_entity_poly.pdbx_strand_id
1 'polypeptide(L)'
;MVKIIITLLLCTILYSCSAPYYKLLGGKKVLKNKYKNIKYFDPNIYKSIDINYFYIVESGYLVDNKYKKKRDIDVAKYVLQFYENGRVRFLYYMNADPEITGRRGIIYKKNNKIKIDTDFANQGGTISKGSYSVKIEGDYIFLLDDNFLVPGSEYICFVYKKSDEKVPEDWKKYPSDW
;
A
#
# COMPACT_ATOMS: atom_id res chain seq x y z
N MET A 1 12.62 37.11 28.80
CA MET A 1 13.42 36.23 27.93
C MET A 1 13.42 34.76 28.38
N VAL A 2 13.70 34.44 29.64
CA VAL A 2 13.75 33.04 30.15
C VAL A 2 12.45 32.26 29.92
N LYS A 3 11.27 32.88 30.15
CA LYS A 3 9.97 32.24 29.86
C LYS A 3 9.77 31.87 28.39
N ILE A 4 10.26 32.70 27.44
CA ILE A 4 10.11 32.43 26.00
C ILE A 4 11.01 31.27 25.58
N ILE A 5 12.22 31.21 26.12
CA ILE A 5 13.18 30.11 25.87
C ILE A 5 12.63 28.78 26.40
N ILE A 6 12.07 28.78 27.62
CA ILE A 6 11.46 27.59 28.23
C ILE A 6 10.25 27.12 27.41
N THR A 7 9.39 28.04 26.95
CA THR A 7 8.25 27.69 26.08
C THR A 7 8.69 27.14 24.73
N LEU A 8 9.74 27.70 24.10
CA LEU A 8 10.28 27.18 22.85
C LEU A 8 10.89 25.78 23.03
N LEU A 9 11.59 25.54 24.15
CA LEU A 9 12.18 24.23 24.48
C LEU A 9 11.09 23.18 24.77
N LEU A 10 10.01 23.57 25.46
CA LEU A 10 8.85 22.71 25.68
C LEU A 10 8.13 22.37 24.37
N CYS A 11 8.02 23.33 23.43
CA CYS A 11 7.49 23.05 22.11
C CYS A 11 8.37 22.06 21.33
N THR A 12 9.70 22.18 21.34
CA THR A 12 10.58 21.22 20.64
C THR A 12 10.56 19.83 21.26
N ILE A 13 10.43 19.72 22.59
CA ILE A 13 10.31 18.45 23.29
C ILE A 13 8.94 17.79 23.02
N LEU A 14 7.85 18.55 22.96
CA LEU A 14 6.52 18.03 22.61
C LEU A 14 6.39 17.65 21.13
N TYR A 15 7.20 18.24 20.23
CA TYR A 15 7.31 17.84 18.82
C TYR A 15 8.28 16.68 18.57
N SER A 16 9.01 16.19 19.58
CA SER A 16 9.73 14.90 19.52
C SER A 16 8.77 13.67 19.55
N CYS A 17 7.54 13.92 19.11
CA CYS A 17 6.41 13.02 19.04
C CYS A 17 6.77 11.82 18.15
N SER A 18 6.69 10.64 18.74
CA SER A 18 6.83 9.30 18.17
C SER A 18 7.04 9.22 16.65
N ALA A 19 8.13 8.56 16.23
CA ALA A 19 8.40 8.30 14.82
C ALA A 19 7.11 7.84 14.11
N PRO A 20 6.73 8.44 12.96
CA PRO A 20 5.48 8.12 12.27
C PRO A 20 5.50 6.71 11.63
N TYR A 21 6.55 5.96 11.92
CA TYR A 21 6.84 4.64 11.43
C TYR A 21 7.47 3.77 12.54
N TYR A 22 7.35 2.46 12.39
CA TYR A 22 8.12 1.47 13.13
C TYR A 22 8.93 0.63 12.14
N LYS A 23 9.91 -0.12 12.65
CA LYS A 23 10.70 -1.04 11.84
C LYS A 23 10.24 -2.46 12.09
N LEU A 24 10.10 -3.22 11.01
CA LEU A 24 9.96 -4.68 11.05
C LEU A 24 11.28 -5.32 11.49
N LEU A 25 11.23 -6.62 11.83
CA LEU A 25 12.42 -7.40 12.15
C LEU A 25 13.47 -7.34 11.02
N GLY A 26 13.03 -7.27 9.76
CA GLY A 26 13.90 -7.06 8.60
C GLY A 26 14.39 -5.62 8.38
N GLY A 27 14.22 -4.71 9.35
CA GLY A 27 14.67 -3.32 9.30
C GLY A 27 13.81 -2.37 8.44
N LYS A 28 12.85 -2.90 7.70
CA LYS A 28 11.94 -2.13 6.83
C LYS A 28 11.03 -1.23 7.67
N LYS A 29 10.94 0.06 7.29
CA LYS A 29 10.02 1.01 7.92
C LYS A 29 8.59 0.82 7.40
N VAL A 30 7.61 0.91 8.31
CA VAL A 30 6.18 0.85 8.02
C VAL A 30 5.47 1.95 8.80
N LEU A 31 4.47 2.59 8.20
CA LEU A 31 3.70 3.65 8.86
C LEU A 31 2.97 3.13 10.10
N LYS A 32 3.08 3.87 11.21
CA LYS A 32 2.36 3.60 12.47
C LYS A 32 0.91 4.08 12.42
N ASN A 33 0.61 5.07 11.57
CA ASN A 33 -0.69 5.71 11.51
C ASN A 33 -1.69 4.90 10.69
N LYS A 34 -2.89 4.70 11.24
CA LYS A 34 -4.01 4.04 10.55
C LYS A 34 -4.42 4.83 9.30
N TYR A 35 -4.72 4.11 8.22
CA TYR A 35 -5.21 4.69 6.99
C TYR A 35 -6.65 5.23 7.16
N LYS A 36 -6.80 6.55 7.28
CA LYS A 36 -8.10 7.22 7.51
C LYS A 36 -9.21 6.88 6.50
N ASN A 37 -8.86 6.44 5.29
CA ASN A 37 -9.83 6.08 4.25
C ASN A 37 -10.45 4.69 4.45
N ILE A 38 -10.03 3.92 5.47
CA ILE A 38 -10.60 2.59 5.75
C ILE A 38 -12.10 2.64 6.02
N LYS A 39 -12.60 3.77 6.54
CA LYS A 39 -14.04 4.04 6.71
C LYS A 39 -14.85 4.02 5.41
N TYR A 40 -14.17 4.06 4.25
CA TYR A 40 -14.77 3.96 2.92
C TYR A 40 -14.57 2.57 2.31
N PHE A 41 -14.13 1.59 3.09
CA PHE A 41 -14.10 0.20 2.66
C PHE A 41 -15.53 -0.26 2.36
N ASP A 42 -15.68 -0.91 1.21
CA ASP A 42 -16.93 -1.50 0.75
C ASP A 42 -16.67 -2.98 0.45
N PRO A 43 -17.25 -3.92 1.21
CA PRO A 43 -17.08 -5.36 0.98
C PRO A 43 -17.48 -5.80 -0.43
N ASN A 44 -18.31 -5.03 -1.14
CA ASN A 44 -18.67 -5.34 -2.53
C ASN A 44 -17.46 -5.29 -3.49
N ILE A 45 -16.35 -4.65 -3.11
CA ILE A 45 -15.10 -4.70 -3.87
C ILE A 45 -14.64 -6.15 -4.06
N TYR A 46 -14.86 -7.00 -3.05
CA TYR A 46 -14.46 -8.41 -3.06
C TYR A 46 -15.41 -9.32 -3.84
N LYS A 47 -16.46 -8.80 -4.47
CA LYS A 47 -17.18 -9.55 -5.52
C LYS A 47 -16.30 -9.78 -6.76
N SER A 48 -15.24 -9.00 -6.93
CA SER A 48 -14.30 -9.09 -8.05
C SER A 48 -12.87 -9.46 -7.64
N ILE A 49 -12.61 -9.68 -6.36
CA ILE A 49 -11.30 -10.09 -5.83
C ILE A 49 -11.51 -11.30 -4.92
N ASP A 50 -10.87 -12.43 -5.22
CA ASP A 50 -10.86 -13.58 -4.33
C ASP A 50 -9.74 -13.42 -3.30
N ILE A 51 -10.13 -13.04 -2.09
CA ILE A 51 -9.21 -12.79 -0.98
C ILE A 51 -8.50 -14.06 -0.47
N ASN A 52 -8.93 -15.25 -0.91
CA ASN A 52 -8.28 -16.51 -0.56
C ASN A 52 -7.06 -16.81 -1.44
N TYR A 53 -6.73 -15.96 -2.40
CA TYR A 53 -5.57 -16.13 -3.28
C TYR A 53 -4.59 -14.96 -3.14
N PHE A 54 -3.34 -15.23 -3.47
CA PHE A 54 -2.36 -14.18 -3.67
C PHE A 54 -2.55 -13.55 -5.06
N TYR A 55 -2.08 -12.32 -5.20
CA TYR A 55 -1.97 -11.68 -6.50
C TYR A 55 -0.51 -11.33 -6.74
N ILE A 56 0.11 -11.92 -7.74
CA ILE A 56 1.55 -11.81 -8.00
C ILE A 56 1.74 -10.83 -9.15
N VAL A 57 2.69 -9.90 -9.02
CA VAL A 57 3.00 -8.98 -10.13
C VAL A 57 3.50 -9.78 -11.33
N GLU A 58 2.84 -9.59 -12.46
CA GLU A 58 3.17 -10.24 -13.74
C GLU A 58 3.96 -9.30 -14.64
N SER A 59 3.61 -8.00 -14.63
CA SER A 59 4.28 -6.99 -15.44
C SER A 59 4.10 -5.58 -14.88
N GLY A 60 4.90 -4.65 -15.39
CA GLY A 60 4.70 -3.21 -15.21
C GLY A 60 4.90 -2.48 -16.52
N TYR A 61 4.14 -1.40 -16.72
CA TYR A 61 4.30 -0.53 -17.88
C TYR A 61 3.98 0.92 -17.55
N LEU A 62 4.53 1.83 -18.34
CA LEU A 62 4.14 3.23 -18.30
C LEU A 62 2.90 3.45 -19.18
N VAL A 63 1.98 4.26 -18.68
CA VAL A 63 0.81 4.73 -19.42
C VAL A 63 0.82 6.26 -19.51
N ASP A 64 0.17 6.81 -20.52
CA ASP A 64 -0.17 8.24 -20.50
C ASP A 64 -1.37 8.56 -19.60
N ASN A 65 -1.71 9.84 -19.53
CA ASN A 65 -2.90 10.36 -18.84
C ASN A 65 -4.25 9.83 -19.38
N LYS A 66 -4.25 9.08 -20.49
CA LYS A 66 -5.42 8.37 -21.05
C LYS A 66 -5.34 6.86 -20.84
N TYR A 67 -4.45 6.39 -19.95
CA TYR A 67 -4.24 4.97 -19.64
C TYR A 67 -3.73 4.15 -20.83
N LYS A 68 -3.20 4.80 -21.88
CA LYS A 68 -2.65 4.08 -23.04
C LYS A 68 -1.21 3.67 -22.73
N LYS A 69 -0.93 2.36 -22.78
CA LYS A 69 0.41 1.79 -22.64
C LYS A 69 1.39 2.44 -23.62
N LYS A 70 2.54 2.88 -23.09
CA LYS A 70 3.66 3.47 -23.84
C LYS A 70 4.81 2.49 -23.99
N ARG A 71 5.29 1.96 -22.87
CA ARG A 71 6.44 1.04 -22.82
C ARG A 71 6.39 0.17 -21.57
N ASP A 72 6.92 -1.04 -21.70
CA ASP A 72 7.15 -1.93 -20.58
C ASP A 72 8.29 -1.40 -19.69
N ILE A 73 8.21 -1.71 -18.40
CA ILE A 73 9.26 -1.45 -17.42
C ILE A 73 9.50 -2.70 -16.59
N ASP A 74 10.73 -2.85 -16.10
CA ASP A 74 11.01 -3.89 -15.13
C ASP A 74 10.47 -3.47 -13.75
N VAL A 75 9.88 -4.43 -13.04
CA VAL A 75 9.29 -4.22 -11.72
C VAL A 75 9.70 -5.35 -10.80
N ALA A 76 10.04 -4.99 -9.56
CA ALA A 76 10.34 -5.98 -8.54
C ALA A 76 9.11 -6.88 -8.30
N LYS A 77 9.38 -8.16 -8.04
CA LYS A 77 8.33 -9.14 -7.76
C LYS A 77 7.68 -8.88 -6.42
N TYR A 78 6.49 -8.27 -6.45
CA TYR A 78 5.64 -8.05 -5.29
C TYR A 78 4.43 -8.98 -5.33
N VAL A 79 3.91 -9.28 -4.15
CA VAL A 79 2.68 -10.06 -3.98
C VAL A 79 1.69 -9.25 -3.15
N LEU A 80 0.43 -9.21 -3.58
CA LEU A 80 -0.67 -8.68 -2.78
C LEU A 80 -1.38 -9.81 -2.06
N GLN A 81 -1.71 -9.56 -0.81
CA GLN A 81 -2.64 -10.35 -0.02
C GLN A 81 -3.75 -9.44 0.49
N PHE A 82 -5.00 -9.84 0.26
CA PHE A 82 -6.19 -9.13 0.73
C PHE A 82 -6.75 -9.78 1.98
N TYR A 83 -7.36 -8.98 2.85
CA TYR A 83 -8.01 -9.45 4.07
C TYR A 83 -9.47 -8.96 4.10
N GLU A 84 -10.34 -9.75 4.72
CA GLU A 84 -11.79 -9.50 4.80
C GLU A 84 -12.16 -8.08 5.28
N ASN A 85 -11.35 -7.51 6.16
CA ASN A 85 -11.56 -6.18 6.74
C ASN A 85 -11.07 -5.02 5.86
N GLY A 86 -10.82 -5.25 4.57
CA GLY A 86 -10.37 -4.21 3.63
C GLY A 86 -8.88 -3.88 3.72
N ARG A 87 -8.09 -4.68 4.46
CA ARG A 87 -6.64 -4.51 4.57
C ARG A 87 -5.94 -5.21 3.42
N VAL A 88 -4.79 -4.66 3.03
CA VAL A 88 -3.95 -5.19 1.96
C VAL A 88 -2.51 -5.24 2.44
N ARG A 89 -1.81 -6.33 2.15
CA ARG A 89 -0.38 -6.46 2.39
C ARG A 89 0.37 -6.58 1.08
N PHE A 90 1.44 -5.78 0.92
CA PHE A 90 2.34 -5.84 -0.23
C PHE A 90 3.63 -6.54 0.20
N LEU A 91 3.75 -7.82 -0.11
CA LEU A 91 4.86 -8.68 0.26
C LEU A 91 6.05 -8.48 -0.69
N TYR A 92 7.25 -8.39 -0.12
CA TYR A 92 8.52 -8.36 -0.86
C TYR A 92 9.02 -9.78 -1.16
N TYR A 93 8.70 -10.72 -0.27
CA TYR A 93 8.95 -12.15 -0.39
C TYR A 93 7.89 -12.88 0.45
N MET A 94 7.67 -14.16 0.17
CA MET A 94 6.63 -14.95 0.80
C MET A 94 6.97 -15.25 2.26
N ASN A 95 6.34 -14.54 3.18
CA ASN A 95 6.42 -14.82 4.61
C ASN A 95 5.11 -14.43 5.30
N ALA A 96 4.55 -15.37 6.05
CA ALA A 96 3.26 -15.22 6.71
C ALA A 96 3.26 -14.10 7.78
N ASP A 97 4.36 -13.91 8.49
CA ASP A 97 4.43 -13.01 9.64
C ASP A 97 4.54 -11.53 9.21
N PRO A 98 3.54 -10.68 9.52
CA PRO A 98 3.55 -9.26 9.18
C PRO A 98 4.69 -8.47 9.85
N GLU A 99 5.22 -8.94 10.98
CA GLU A 99 6.32 -8.28 11.69
C GLU A 99 7.69 -8.57 11.08
N ILE A 100 7.77 -9.52 10.14
CA ILE A 100 8.98 -9.79 9.36
C ILE A 100 9.02 -8.93 8.09
N THR A 101 7.94 -8.91 7.30
CA THR A 101 7.93 -8.26 5.98
C THR A 101 6.56 -7.73 5.55
N GLY A 102 6.56 -6.97 4.46
CA GLY A 102 5.37 -6.54 3.74
C GLY A 102 4.89 -5.15 4.13
N ARG A 103 4.51 -4.33 3.15
CA ARG A 103 3.88 -3.03 3.44
C ARG A 103 2.43 -3.20 3.80
N ARG A 104 1.92 -2.22 4.53
CA ARG A 104 0.56 -2.17 5.04
C ARG A 104 -0.26 -1.28 4.13
N GLY A 105 -1.48 -1.66 3.84
CA GLY A 105 -2.38 -0.85 3.02
C GLY A 105 -3.85 -1.14 3.29
N ILE A 106 -4.70 -0.37 2.64
CA ILE A 106 -6.15 -0.56 2.67
C ILE A 106 -6.71 -0.45 1.27
N ILE A 107 -7.76 -1.20 0.98
CA ILE A 107 -8.59 -1.05 -0.21
C ILE A 107 -9.90 -0.39 0.16
N TYR A 108 -10.37 0.55 -0.65
CA TYR A 108 -11.60 1.29 -0.39
C TYR A 108 -12.20 1.85 -1.67
N LYS A 109 -13.45 2.30 -1.60
CA LYS A 109 -14.15 2.95 -2.72
C LYS A 109 -14.41 4.41 -2.40
N LYS A 110 -13.97 5.32 -3.27
CA LYS A 110 -14.23 6.76 -3.13
C LYS A 110 -14.52 7.36 -4.49
N ASN A 111 -15.62 8.11 -4.59
CA ASN A 111 -16.09 8.72 -5.84
C ASN A 111 -16.23 7.69 -6.98
N ASN A 112 -16.84 6.54 -6.67
CA ASN A 112 -16.98 5.38 -7.57
C ASN A 112 -15.68 4.78 -8.13
N LYS A 113 -14.52 5.18 -7.61
CA LYS A 113 -13.22 4.59 -7.96
C LYS A 113 -12.71 3.72 -6.82
N ILE A 114 -12.19 2.55 -7.15
CA ILE A 114 -11.48 1.69 -6.20
C ILE A 114 -10.07 2.26 -6.05
N LYS A 115 -9.60 2.35 -4.80
CA LYS A 115 -8.28 2.85 -4.47
C LYS A 115 -7.61 1.95 -3.44
N ILE A 116 -6.28 1.89 -3.49
CA ILE A 116 -5.47 1.28 -2.44
C ILE A 116 -4.53 2.34 -1.86
N ASP A 117 -4.63 2.60 -0.56
CA ASP A 117 -3.64 3.39 0.15
C ASP A 117 -2.54 2.46 0.69
N THR A 118 -1.28 2.88 0.59
CA THR A 118 -0.16 2.18 1.23
C THR A 118 1.00 3.15 1.50
N ASP A 119 2.09 2.64 2.07
CA ASP A 119 3.33 3.39 2.24
C ASP A 119 4.22 3.30 0.99
N PHE A 120 4.81 4.43 0.63
CA PHE A 120 5.75 4.61 -0.46
C PHE A 120 7.09 4.99 0.15
N ALA A 121 8.18 4.48 -0.39
CA ALA A 121 9.53 4.84 0.04
C ALA A 121 10.20 5.61 -1.09
N ASN A 122 10.85 6.73 -0.77
CA ASN A 122 11.74 7.40 -1.71
C ASN A 122 13.16 6.82 -1.63
N GLN A 123 14.05 7.21 -2.54
CA GLN A 123 15.44 6.73 -2.56
C GLN A 123 16.23 7.07 -1.28
N GLY A 124 15.82 8.10 -0.54
CA GLY A 124 16.40 8.44 0.77
C GLY A 124 15.87 7.60 1.95
N GLY A 125 14.98 6.63 1.71
CA GLY A 125 14.39 5.78 2.74
C GLY A 125 13.39 6.52 3.64
N THR A 126 12.89 7.68 3.20
CA THR A 126 11.73 8.34 3.79
C THR A 126 10.48 7.63 3.31
N ILE A 127 9.62 7.26 4.25
CA ILE A 127 8.32 6.69 3.92
C ILE A 127 7.23 7.74 3.98
N SER A 128 6.32 7.72 3.02
CA SER A 128 5.15 8.58 2.94
C SER A 128 3.92 7.73 2.63
N LYS A 129 2.73 8.28 2.85
CA LYS A 129 1.49 7.66 2.38
C LYS A 129 1.28 8.02 0.91
N GLY A 130 0.89 7.04 0.11
CA GLY A 130 0.37 7.28 -1.24
C GLY A 130 -0.86 6.42 -1.53
N SER A 131 -1.40 6.57 -2.73
CA SER A 131 -2.62 5.90 -3.17
C SER A 131 -2.44 5.41 -4.60
N TYR A 132 -2.92 4.20 -4.89
CA TYR A 132 -3.10 3.70 -6.25
C TYR A 132 -4.56 3.83 -6.65
N SER A 133 -4.83 4.21 -7.91
CA SER A 133 -6.10 3.92 -8.56
C SER A 133 -6.14 2.45 -9.00
N VAL A 134 -7.27 1.77 -8.79
CA VAL A 134 -7.37 0.32 -9.02
C VAL A 134 -8.42 0.02 -10.09
N LYS A 135 -8.04 -0.85 -11.03
CA LYS A 135 -8.95 -1.48 -12.00
C LYS A 135 -8.83 -2.99 -11.86
N ILE A 136 -9.95 -3.70 -11.94
CA ILE A 136 -10.02 -5.15 -11.81
C ILE A 136 -10.67 -5.70 -13.08
N GLU A 137 -10.03 -6.67 -13.73
CA GLU A 137 -10.55 -7.32 -14.93
C GLU A 137 -10.29 -8.83 -14.85
N GLY A 138 -11.33 -9.60 -14.52
CA GLY A 138 -11.20 -11.03 -14.25
C GLY A 138 -10.19 -11.31 -13.14
N ASP A 139 -9.14 -12.06 -13.46
CA ASP A 139 -8.08 -12.43 -12.52
C ASP A 139 -6.95 -11.39 -12.40
N TYR A 140 -7.10 -10.23 -13.07
CA TYR A 140 -6.10 -9.18 -13.10
C TYR A 140 -6.47 -7.98 -12.24
N ILE A 141 -5.49 -7.48 -11.50
CA ILE A 141 -5.56 -6.22 -10.74
C ILE A 141 -4.51 -5.26 -11.28
N PHE A 142 -4.97 -4.11 -11.76
CA PHE A 142 -4.14 -3.03 -12.25
C PHE A 142 -4.03 -1.96 -11.18
N LEU A 143 -2.82 -1.69 -10.70
CA LEU A 143 -2.52 -0.60 -9.78
C LEU A 143 -1.85 0.54 -10.54
N LEU A 144 -2.56 1.65 -10.70
CA LEU A 144 -2.01 2.85 -11.31
C LEU A 144 -1.48 3.80 -10.23
N ASP A 145 -0.21 4.14 -10.33
CA ASP A 145 0.43 5.19 -9.52
C ASP A 145 0.12 6.56 -10.13
N ASP A 146 -1.07 7.10 -9.85
CA ASP A 146 -1.57 8.38 -10.39
C ASP A 146 -1.71 9.49 -9.33
N ASN A 147 -1.13 9.28 -8.15
CA ASN A 147 -1.35 10.15 -7.00
C ASN A 147 -0.28 11.24 -6.85
N PHE A 148 -0.07 12.00 -7.93
CA PHE A 148 0.85 13.14 -7.96
C PHE A 148 0.10 14.46 -7.83
N LEU A 149 0.65 15.41 -7.07
CA LEU A 149 0.08 16.76 -6.93
C LEU A 149 0.04 17.50 -8.28
N VAL A 150 1.05 17.25 -9.12
CA VAL A 150 1.12 17.74 -10.49
C VAL A 150 0.98 16.53 -11.41
N PRO A 151 0.00 16.52 -12.33
CA PRO A 151 -0.17 15.44 -13.29
C PRO A 151 1.11 15.21 -14.09
N GLY A 152 1.63 13.99 -14.06
CA GLY A 152 2.73 13.57 -14.91
C GLY A 152 2.28 13.35 -16.36
N SER A 153 3.25 13.35 -17.28
CA SER A 153 3.03 12.92 -18.67
C SER A 153 2.85 11.40 -18.77
N GLU A 154 3.45 10.66 -17.84
CA GLU A 154 3.39 9.20 -17.74
C GLU A 154 3.20 8.75 -16.29
N TYR A 155 2.52 7.62 -16.12
CA TYR A 155 2.24 6.99 -14.83
C TYR A 155 2.63 5.51 -14.87
N ILE A 156 3.04 4.96 -13.74
CA ILE A 156 3.37 3.53 -13.64
C ILE A 156 2.09 2.74 -13.39
N CYS A 157 1.85 1.72 -14.20
CA CYS A 157 0.81 0.73 -13.97
C CYS A 157 1.47 -0.62 -13.66
N PHE A 158 1.13 -1.18 -12.50
CA PHE A 158 1.51 -2.54 -12.12
C PHE A 158 0.36 -3.48 -12.40
N VAL A 159 0.64 -4.60 -13.05
CA VAL A 159 -0.34 -5.65 -13.31
C VAL A 159 -0.06 -6.83 -12.39
N TYR A 160 -1.04 -7.17 -11.58
CA TYR A 160 -1.03 -8.35 -10.73
C TYR A 160 -2.01 -9.37 -11.27
N LYS A 161 -1.61 -10.63 -11.25
CA LYS A 161 -2.44 -11.76 -11.63
C LYS A 161 -2.71 -12.63 -10.41
N LYS A 162 -3.95 -13.09 -10.25
CA LYS A 162 -4.32 -14.07 -9.23
C LYS A 162 -3.43 -15.31 -9.36
N SER A 163 -2.92 -15.82 -8.24
CA SER A 163 -2.16 -17.07 -8.21
C SER A 163 -3.06 -18.28 -8.45
N ASP A 164 -2.47 -19.39 -8.89
CA ASP A 164 -3.18 -20.66 -9.02
C ASP A 164 -3.37 -21.35 -7.65
N GLU A 165 -2.54 -20.99 -6.67
CA GLU A 165 -2.58 -21.52 -5.32
C GLU A 165 -3.26 -20.56 -4.34
N LYS A 166 -4.06 -21.13 -3.43
CA LYS A 166 -4.68 -20.39 -2.33
C LYS A 166 -3.65 -19.96 -1.31
N VAL A 167 -3.96 -18.89 -0.58
CA VAL A 167 -3.25 -18.50 0.65
C VAL A 167 -3.28 -19.69 1.62
N PRO A 168 -2.12 -20.17 2.09
CA PRO A 168 -2.05 -21.27 3.04
C PRO A 168 -2.85 -20.98 4.32
N GLU A 169 -3.52 -21.99 4.87
CA GLU A 169 -4.42 -21.82 6.02
C GLU A 169 -3.67 -21.31 7.26
N ASP A 170 -2.41 -21.73 7.44
CA ASP A 170 -1.55 -21.31 8.54
C ASP A 170 -1.18 -19.81 8.48
N TRP A 171 -1.35 -19.15 7.34
CA TRP A 171 -1.16 -17.71 7.22
C TRP A 171 -2.32 -16.92 7.83
N LYS A 172 -3.50 -17.53 7.97
CA LYS A 172 -4.70 -16.87 8.53
C LYS A 172 -4.60 -16.66 10.05
N LYS A 173 -3.61 -17.28 10.72
CA LYS A 173 -3.37 -17.08 12.17
C LYS A 173 -2.90 -15.65 12.50
N TYR A 174 -2.37 -14.91 11.52
CA TYR A 174 -1.89 -13.55 11.73
C TYR A 174 -3.01 -12.53 11.53
N PRO A 175 -3.34 -11.71 12.54
CA PRO A 175 -4.40 -10.72 12.43
C PRO A 175 -4.00 -9.57 11.48
N SER A 176 -5.01 -8.91 10.93
CA SER A 176 -4.85 -7.77 10.01
C SER A 176 -5.28 -6.43 10.61
N ASP A 177 -5.33 -6.30 11.93
CA ASP A 177 -5.84 -5.14 12.68
C ASP A 177 -4.79 -4.02 12.91
N TRP A 178 -3.61 -4.18 12.31
CA TRP A 178 -2.46 -3.26 12.35
C TRP A 178 -2.74 -1.81 11.90
#